data_AF-A0A2T0KKW9-F1
#
_entry.id   AF-A0A2T0KKW9-F1
#
_cell.length_a   1.000
_cell.length_b   1.000
_cell.length_c   1.000
_cell.angle_alpha   90.00
_cell.angle_beta   90.00
_cell.angle_gamma   90.00
#
_symmetry.space_group_name_H-M   'P 1'
#
loop_
_entity.id
_entity.type
_entity.pdbx_description
1 polymer ?
#
loop_
_entity_poly.entity_id
_entity_poly.type
_entity_poly.pdbx_seq_one_letter_code
_entity_poly.pdbx_strand_id
1 'polypeptide(L)'
;MKFSFRPVEGAFYELFTKAAYNLVKGTELLNELALPGVDVQSVADRLSDVEHDSDSITHELYKKINSTFITPFDREDIYSLGSQLDDVMDHLEAAGNLLYLYGLTDLPSLPREMHELVTVLDQQAKITAEAMPRLRAMKGLEEYWIEINRLENDGDRAYRMLLVRLFSGEYDALTVLKMKEVVDELEAACDAFEHVANTVETIAVKES
;
A
#
# COMPACT_ATOMS: atom_id res chain seq x y z
N MET A 1 -11.24 -36.49 22.81
CA MET A 1 -11.71 -35.25 22.17
C MET A 1 -10.51 -34.52 21.62
N LYS A 2 -10.38 -34.39 20.29
CA LYS A 2 -9.42 -33.47 19.67
C LYS A 2 -10.03 -32.07 19.80
N PHE A 3 -9.53 -31.25 20.72
CA PHE A 3 -9.83 -29.83 20.70
C PHE A 3 -9.27 -29.26 19.38
N SER A 4 -10.16 -28.80 18.51
CA SER A 4 -9.77 -28.08 17.30
C SER A 4 -9.33 -26.68 17.72
N PHE A 5 -8.03 -26.49 17.92
CA PHE A 5 -7.41 -25.21 18.28
C PHE A 5 -7.29 -24.22 17.09
N ARG A 6 -7.81 -24.57 15.91
CA ARG A 6 -7.57 -23.86 14.63
C ARG A 6 -8.49 -22.68 14.23
N PRO A 7 -9.64 -22.36 14.86
CA PRO A 7 -10.49 -21.27 14.37
C PRO A 7 -9.83 -19.89 14.51
N VAL A 8 -9.01 -19.69 15.55
CA VAL A 8 -8.46 -18.37 15.88
C VAL A 8 -7.26 -18.02 14.99
N GLU A 9 -6.43 -19.00 14.64
CA GLU A 9 -5.29 -18.83 13.73
C GLU A 9 -5.71 -18.36 12.34
N GLY A 10 -6.78 -18.93 11.77
CA GLY A 10 -7.27 -18.58 10.43
C GLY A 10 -7.67 -17.11 10.31
N ALA A 11 -8.21 -16.53 11.38
CA ALA A 11 -8.72 -15.18 11.36
C ALA A 11 -7.63 -14.11 11.20
N PHE A 12 -6.40 -14.32 11.67
CA PHE A 12 -5.31 -13.36 11.47
C PHE A 12 -4.94 -13.26 9.98
N TYR A 13 -4.80 -14.41 9.31
CA TYR A 13 -4.51 -14.48 7.88
C TYR A 13 -5.64 -13.88 7.02
N GLU A 14 -6.89 -14.09 7.43
CA GLU A 14 -8.06 -13.46 6.79
C GLU A 14 -8.02 -11.93 6.91
N LEU A 15 -7.60 -11.37 8.05
CA LEU A 15 -7.47 -9.93 8.24
C LEU A 15 -6.35 -9.35 7.36
N PHE A 16 -5.16 -9.96 7.33
CA PHE A 16 -4.08 -9.54 6.41
C PHE A 16 -4.52 -9.59 4.95
N THR A 17 -5.24 -10.64 4.57
CA THR A 17 -5.76 -10.79 3.22
C THR A 17 -6.75 -9.67 2.87
N LYS A 18 -7.67 -9.33 3.80
CA LYS A 18 -8.61 -8.22 3.60
C LYS A 18 -7.90 -6.88 3.47
N ALA A 19 -6.92 -6.59 4.35
CA ALA A 19 -6.12 -5.37 4.29
C ALA A 19 -5.41 -5.25 2.93
N ALA A 20 -4.73 -6.31 2.49
CA ALA A 20 -4.05 -6.30 1.18
C ALA A 20 -5.01 -6.13 -0.01
N TYR A 21 -6.23 -6.65 0.07
CA TYR A 21 -7.25 -6.37 -0.96
C TYR A 21 -7.73 -4.92 -0.95
N ASN A 22 -7.74 -4.24 0.20
CA ASN A 22 -8.02 -2.81 0.23
C ASN A 22 -6.90 -2.01 -0.42
N LEU A 23 -5.64 -2.42 -0.29
CA LEU A 23 -4.52 -1.80 -1.02
C LEU A 23 -4.74 -1.85 -2.54
N VAL A 24 -5.21 -3.00 -3.06
CA VAL A 24 -5.55 -3.12 -4.49
C VAL A 24 -6.65 -2.14 -4.89
N LYS A 25 -7.71 -2.00 -4.09
CA LYS A 25 -8.76 -1.01 -4.34
C LYS A 25 -8.20 0.42 -4.32
N GLY A 26 -7.33 0.74 -3.37
CA GLY A 26 -6.68 2.04 -3.26
C GLY A 26 -5.85 2.39 -4.50
N THR A 27 -5.03 1.46 -4.97
CA THR A 27 -4.23 1.66 -6.19
C THR A 27 -5.08 1.71 -7.46
N GLU A 28 -6.18 0.95 -7.52
CA GLU A 28 -7.14 1.03 -8.63
C GLU A 28 -7.83 2.41 -8.68
N LEU A 29 -8.22 2.96 -7.53
CA LEU A 29 -8.77 4.31 -7.41
C LEU A 29 -7.79 5.38 -7.88
N LEU A 30 -6.52 5.30 -7.46
CA LEU A 30 -5.48 6.22 -7.93
C LEU A 30 -5.26 6.10 -9.45
N ASN A 31 -5.38 4.91 -10.04
CA ASN A 31 -5.33 4.75 -11.49
C ASN A 31 -6.49 5.44 -12.21
N GLU A 32 -7.67 5.58 -11.59
CA GLU A 32 -8.77 6.34 -12.16
C GLU A 32 -8.41 7.82 -12.38
N LEU A 33 -7.48 8.37 -11.58
CA LEU A 33 -7.00 9.76 -11.72
C LEU A 33 -6.28 10.01 -13.06
N ALA A 34 -5.87 8.96 -13.76
CA ALA A 34 -5.31 9.05 -15.11
C ALA A 34 -6.38 9.17 -16.22
N LEU A 35 -7.66 8.96 -15.89
CA LEU A 35 -8.73 8.93 -16.88
C LEU A 35 -9.21 10.36 -17.21
N PRO A 36 -9.45 10.67 -18.50
CA PRO A 36 -9.97 11.98 -18.90
C PRO A 36 -11.35 12.26 -18.28
N GLY A 37 -11.50 13.43 -17.64
CA GLY A 37 -12.78 13.90 -17.09
C GLY A 37 -13.22 13.20 -15.80
N VAL A 38 -12.30 12.52 -15.12
CA VAL A 38 -12.53 11.94 -13.80
C VAL A 38 -12.89 13.01 -12.77
N ASP A 39 -13.81 12.67 -11.88
CA ASP A 39 -14.13 13.49 -10.70
C ASP A 39 -13.14 13.15 -9.58
N VAL A 40 -12.09 13.97 -9.47
CA VAL A 40 -11.01 13.75 -8.49
C VAL A 40 -11.50 13.86 -7.05
N GLN A 41 -12.52 14.69 -6.79
CA GLN A 41 -13.13 14.75 -5.46
C GLN A 41 -13.78 13.41 -5.13
N SER A 42 -14.56 12.86 -6.07
CA SER A 42 -15.18 11.55 -5.87
C SER A 42 -14.16 10.43 -5.67
N VAL A 43 -12.99 10.50 -6.31
CA VAL A 43 -11.90 9.53 -6.10
C VAL A 43 -11.29 9.68 -4.70
N ALA A 44 -11.02 10.91 -4.27
CA ALA A 44 -10.49 11.20 -2.94
C ALA A 44 -11.47 10.71 -1.84
N ASP A 45 -12.76 11.02 -1.95
CA ASP A 45 -13.79 10.55 -1.01
C ASP A 45 -13.83 9.01 -0.93
N ARG A 46 -13.74 8.33 -2.09
CA ARG A 46 -13.69 6.86 -2.16
C ARG A 46 -12.39 6.27 -1.59
N LEU A 47 -11.27 6.98 -1.69
CA LEU A 47 -10.01 6.57 -1.06
C LEU A 47 -10.13 6.62 0.46
N SER A 48 -10.68 7.71 1.01
CA SER A 48 -10.95 7.83 2.45
C SER A 48 -11.92 6.75 2.95
N ASP A 49 -12.92 6.37 2.15
CA ASP A 49 -13.80 5.23 2.52
C ASP A 49 -13.02 3.90 2.61
N VAL A 50 -12.05 3.66 1.71
CA VAL A 50 -11.22 2.45 1.72
C VAL A 50 -10.19 2.48 2.85
N GLU A 51 -9.64 3.65 3.17
CA GLU A 51 -8.77 3.85 4.34
C GLU A 51 -9.53 3.55 5.63
N HIS A 52 -10.71 4.12 5.87
CA HIS A 52 -11.52 3.82 7.05
C HIS A 52 -11.85 2.32 7.20
N ASP A 53 -12.07 1.62 6.08
CA ASP A 53 -12.26 0.17 6.05
C ASP A 53 -10.97 -0.59 6.46
N SER A 54 -9.80 -0.13 6.01
CA SER A 54 -8.48 -0.69 6.39
C SER A 54 -8.17 -0.44 7.85
N ASP A 55 -8.40 0.77 8.32
CA ASP A 55 -8.21 1.22 9.70
C ASP A 55 -9.07 0.38 10.67
N SER A 56 -10.30 0.07 10.26
CA SER A 56 -11.20 -0.87 10.96
C SER A 56 -10.63 -2.30 11.03
N ILE A 57 -9.98 -2.79 9.96
CA ILE A 57 -9.32 -4.10 9.93
C ILE A 57 -8.12 -4.11 10.87
N THR A 58 -7.31 -3.06 10.87
CA THR A 58 -6.15 -2.88 11.74
C THR A 58 -6.58 -2.87 13.21
N HIS A 59 -7.65 -2.15 13.55
CA HIS A 59 -8.23 -2.16 14.89
C HIS A 59 -8.75 -3.55 15.30
N GLU A 60 -9.44 -4.26 14.39
CA GLU A 60 -9.90 -5.64 14.65
C GLU A 60 -8.72 -6.57 14.92
N LEU A 61 -7.65 -6.45 14.13
CA LEU A 61 -6.42 -7.22 14.28
C LEU A 61 -5.81 -7.00 15.67
N TYR A 62 -5.62 -5.75 16.09
CA TYR A 62 -5.01 -5.43 17.38
C TYR A 62 -5.85 -5.91 18.57
N LYS A 63 -7.17 -5.75 18.49
CA LYS A 63 -8.11 -6.30 19.47
C LYS A 63 -8.00 -7.83 19.54
N LYS A 64 -7.85 -8.50 18.40
CA LYS A 64 -7.68 -9.95 18.33
C LYS A 64 -6.35 -10.40 18.92
N ILE A 65 -5.25 -9.70 18.66
CA ILE A 65 -3.94 -9.98 19.28
C ILE A 65 -4.07 -9.90 20.81
N ASN A 66 -4.64 -8.81 21.33
CA ASN A 66 -4.76 -8.59 22.78
C ASN A 66 -5.71 -9.57 23.49
N SER A 67 -6.72 -10.08 22.79
CA SER A 67 -7.72 -10.99 23.36
C SER A 67 -7.38 -12.48 23.19
N THR A 68 -6.43 -12.81 22.31
CA THR A 68 -6.05 -14.19 21.99
C THR A 68 -4.86 -14.60 22.84
N PHE A 69 -4.89 -15.78 23.47
CA PHE A 69 -3.74 -16.30 24.27
C PHE A 69 -2.66 -16.95 23.38
N ILE A 70 -3.06 -17.70 22.35
CA ILE A 70 -2.17 -18.44 21.44
C ILE A 70 -2.28 -17.82 20.04
N THR A 71 -1.20 -17.24 19.54
CA THR A 71 -1.10 -16.66 18.19
C THR A 71 -0.45 -17.62 17.19
N PRO A 72 -0.70 -17.46 15.88
CA PRO A 72 -0.15 -18.35 14.86
C PRO A 72 1.38 -18.23 14.68
N PHE A 73 1.96 -17.09 15.03
CA PHE A 73 3.39 -16.79 15.10
C PHE A 73 3.60 -15.63 16.09
N ASP A 74 4.80 -15.05 16.14
CA ASP A 74 5.15 -13.98 17.09
C ASP A 74 4.17 -12.79 17.04
N ARG A 75 3.77 -12.28 18.21
CA ARG A 75 2.79 -11.20 18.32
C ARG A 75 3.31 -9.88 17.74
N GLU A 76 4.59 -9.59 17.95
CA GLU A 76 5.24 -8.38 17.45
C GLU A 76 5.25 -8.40 15.92
N ASP A 77 5.49 -9.56 15.31
CA ASP A 77 5.42 -9.73 13.86
C ASP A 77 3.99 -9.54 13.32
N ILE A 78 2.96 -10.05 14.02
CA ILE A 78 1.55 -9.82 13.63
C ILE A 78 1.19 -8.32 13.72
N TYR A 79 1.62 -7.65 14.79
CA TYR A 79 1.42 -6.20 14.95
C TYR A 79 2.12 -5.41 13.84
N SER A 80 3.40 -5.72 13.59
CA SER A 80 4.22 -5.05 12.58
C SER A 80 3.64 -5.20 11.19
N LEU A 81 3.27 -6.42 10.79
CA LEU A 81 2.70 -6.67 9.47
C LEU A 81 1.34 -5.95 9.30
N GLY A 82 0.52 -5.94 10.35
CA GLY A 82 -0.75 -5.20 10.34
C GLY A 82 -0.55 -3.70 10.16
N SER A 83 0.35 -3.11 10.97
CA SER A 83 0.68 -1.68 10.89
C SER A 83 1.22 -1.29 9.52
N GLN A 84 2.13 -2.08 8.95
CA GLN A 84 2.74 -1.73 7.66
C GLN A 84 1.76 -1.85 6.49
N LEU A 85 0.78 -2.77 6.56
CA LEU A 85 -0.29 -2.81 5.57
C LEU A 85 -1.18 -1.56 5.67
N ASP A 86 -1.40 -1.04 6.88
CA ASP A 86 -2.14 0.20 7.15
C ASP A 86 -1.38 1.42 6.61
N ASP A 87 -0.07 1.52 6.90
CA ASP A 87 0.80 2.62 6.44
C ASP A 87 0.77 2.77 4.91
N VAL A 88 0.71 1.66 4.16
CA VAL A 88 0.56 1.71 2.71
C VAL A 88 -0.75 2.38 2.32
N MET A 89 -1.87 2.02 2.97
CA MET A 89 -3.18 2.59 2.67
C MET A 89 -3.21 4.09 2.97
N ASP A 90 -2.63 4.51 4.09
CA ASP A 90 -2.54 5.91 4.50
C ASP A 90 -1.83 6.76 3.45
N HIS A 91 -0.68 6.31 2.94
CA HIS A 91 0.06 7.03 1.90
C HIS A 91 -0.71 7.13 0.57
N LEU A 92 -1.41 6.06 0.17
CA LEU A 92 -2.26 6.09 -1.04
C LEU A 92 -3.44 7.06 -0.88
N GLU A 93 -4.07 7.09 0.30
CA GLU A 93 -5.15 8.03 0.64
C GLU A 93 -4.65 9.48 0.62
N ALA A 94 -3.53 9.73 1.29
CA ALA A 94 -2.90 11.04 1.36
C ALA A 94 -2.57 11.58 -0.03
N ALA A 95 -1.99 10.76 -0.92
CA ALA A 95 -1.69 11.15 -2.29
C ALA A 95 -2.95 11.58 -3.07
N GLY A 96 -4.04 10.82 -2.95
CA GLY A 96 -5.32 11.14 -3.59
C GLY A 96 -5.94 12.44 -3.05
N ASN A 97 -5.91 12.63 -1.73
CA ASN A 97 -6.38 13.84 -1.07
C ASN A 97 -5.58 15.08 -1.48
N LEU A 98 -4.24 14.98 -1.50
CA LEU A 98 -3.38 16.09 -1.91
C LEU A 98 -3.64 16.51 -3.35
N LEU A 99 -3.87 15.54 -4.26
CA LEU A 99 -4.24 15.83 -5.66
C LEU A 99 -5.51 16.69 -5.75
N TYR A 100 -6.54 16.36 -4.96
CA TYR A 100 -7.77 17.15 -4.88
C TYR A 100 -7.52 18.52 -4.23
N LEU A 101 -6.97 18.54 -3.01
CA LEU A 101 -6.78 19.75 -2.21
C LEU A 101 -5.91 20.79 -2.90
N TYR A 102 -4.93 20.34 -3.69
CA TYR A 102 -4.05 21.23 -4.43
C TYR A 102 -4.59 21.69 -5.77
N GLY A 103 -5.78 21.22 -6.18
CA GLY A 103 -6.38 21.56 -7.46
C GLY A 103 -5.49 21.17 -8.64
N LEU A 104 -4.72 20.09 -8.51
CA LEU A 104 -3.89 19.56 -9.60
C LEU A 104 -4.75 18.98 -10.74
N THR A 105 -6.07 18.88 -10.50
CA THR A 105 -7.14 18.57 -11.43
C THR A 105 -7.26 19.56 -12.59
N ASP A 106 -6.80 20.80 -12.39
CA ASP A 106 -6.86 21.85 -13.41
C ASP A 106 -5.69 21.77 -14.41
N LEU A 107 -4.72 20.87 -14.16
CA LEU A 107 -3.63 20.62 -15.09
C LEU A 107 -4.14 19.85 -16.31
N PRO A 108 -3.65 20.16 -17.53
CA PRO A 108 -4.02 19.42 -18.74
C PRO A 108 -3.73 17.92 -18.66
N SER A 109 -2.70 17.54 -17.92
CA SER A 109 -2.30 16.17 -17.61
C SER A 109 -1.27 16.16 -16.49
N LEU A 110 -1.28 15.12 -15.65
CA LEU A 110 -0.18 14.87 -14.72
C LEU A 110 1.09 14.42 -15.48
N PRO A 111 2.29 14.60 -14.91
CA PRO A 111 3.52 14.06 -15.47
C PRO A 111 3.45 12.55 -15.67
N ARG A 112 4.07 12.05 -16.74
CA ARG A 112 4.09 10.62 -17.08
C ARG A 112 4.66 9.78 -15.94
N GLU A 113 5.67 10.30 -15.26
CA GLU A 113 6.38 9.63 -14.17
C GLU A 113 5.45 9.36 -12.97
N MET A 114 4.46 10.22 -12.71
CA MET A 114 3.43 9.94 -11.68
C MET A 114 2.55 8.75 -12.09
N HIS A 115 2.17 8.65 -13.37
CA HIS A 115 1.41 7.50 -13.86
C HIS A 115 2.22 6.19 -13.81
N GLU A 116 3.53 6.27 -14.06
CA GLU A 116 4.45 5.14 -13.90
C GLU A 116 4.51 4.68 -12.43
N LEU A 117 4.60 5.61 -11.47
CA LEU A 117 4.53 5.29 -10.03
C LEU A 117 3.21 4.61 -9.64
N VAL A 118 2.07 5.16 -10.05
CA VAL A 118 0.76 4.55 -9.75
C VAL A 118 0.63 3.15 -10.37
N THR A 119 1.23 2.93 -11.55
CA THR A 119 1.29 1.61 -12.18
C THR A 119 2.15 0.62 -11.40
N VAL A 120 3.27 1.08 -10.81
CA VAL A 120 4.13 0.28 -9.93
C VAL A 120 3.36 -0.10 -8.65
N LEU A 121 2.70 0.86 -8.01
CA LEU A 121 1.90 0.64 -6.80
C LEU A 121 0.80 -0.40 -7.03
N ASP A 122 0.08 -0.33 -8.16
CA ASP A 122 -0.94 -1.31 -8.52
C ASP A 122 -0.38 -2.74 -8.66
N GLN A 123 0.83 -2.88 -9.22
CA GLN A 123 1.50 -4.18 -9.29
C GLN A 123 1.93 -4.68 -7.91
N GLN A 124 2.51 -3.81 -7.07
CA GLN A 124 2.90 -4.15 -5.70
C GLN A 124 1.68 -4.58 -4.87
N ALA A 125 0.56 -3.87 -4.99
CA ALA A 125 -0.69 -4.20 -4.31
C ALA A 125 -1.22 -5.58 -4.70
N LYS A 126 -1.27 -5.88 -6.00
CA LYS A 126 -1.76 -7.18 -6.51
C LYS A 126 -0.91 -8.34 -6.02
N ILE A 127 0.42 -8.23 -6.13
CA ILE A 127 1.32 -9.30 -5.71
C ILE A 127 1.30 -9.46 -4.18
N THR A 128 1.17 -8.36 -3.42
CA THR A 128 0.95 -8.40 -1.97
C THR A 128 -0.35 -9.13 -1.62
N ALA A 129 -1.47 -8.80 -2.29
CA ALA A 129 -2.75 -9.48 -2.07
C ALA A 129 -2.71 -10.98 -2.41
N GLU A 130 -1.93 -11.38 -3.42
CA GLU A 130 -1.69 -12.80 -3.73
C GLU A 130 -0.79 -13.51 -2.71
N ALA A 131 0.11 -12.77 -2.04
CA ALA A 131 1.03 -13.31 -1.04
C ALA A 131 0.37 -13.52 0.33
N MET A 132 -0.47 -12.59 0.80
CA MET A 132 -1.03 -12.64 2.16
C MET A 132 -1.75 -13.95 2.52
N PRO A 133 -2.58 -14.57 1.66
CA PRO A 133 -3.20 -15.86 1.97
C PRO A 133 -2.19 -17.01 2.12
N ARG A 134 -1.05 -16.91 1.43
CA ARG A 134 0.03 -17.92 1.41
C ARG A 134 0.89 -17.86 2.67
N LEU A 135 0.84 -16.77 3.44
CA LEU A 135 1.52 -16.64 4.73
C LEU A 135 1.19 -17.80 5.68
N ARG A 136 -0.02 -18.35 5.62
CA ARG A 136 -0.40 -19.53 6.42
C ARG A 136 0.50 -20.75 6.22
N ALA A 137 1.05 -20.91 5.01
CA ALA A 137 1.93 -22.03 4.69
C ALA A 137 3.43 -21.69 4.88
N MET A 138 3.78 -20.40 5.01
CA MET A 138 5.15 -19.89 5.10
C MET A 138 6.10 -20.46 4.02
N LYS A 139 5.58 -20.77 2.82
CA LYS A 139 6.34 -21.42 1.73
C LYS A 139 6.06 -20.77 0.40
N GLY A 140 7.10 -20.69 -0.44
CA GLY A 140 6.99 -20.14 -1.80
C GLY A 140 6.65 -18.66 -1.80
N LEU A 141 7.16 -17.91 -0.81
CA LEU A 141 7.02 -16.46 -0.70
C LEU A 141 8.27 -15.74 -1.25
N GLU A 142 9.34 -16.45 -1.61
CA GLU A 142 10.59 -15.83 -2.08
C GLU A 142 10.40 -14.97 -3.33
N GLU A 143 9.61 -15.45 -4.28
CA GLU A 143 9.26 -14.67 -5.48
C GLU A 143 8.52 -13.37 -5.14
N TYR A 144 7.79 -13.32 -4.02
CA TYR A 144 7.03 -12.12 -3.61
C TYR A 144 7.97 -10.98 -3.21
N TRP A 145 8.89 -11.18 -2.26
CA TRP A 145 9.75 -10.10 -1.81
C TRP A 145 10.82 -9.71 -2.84
N ILE A 146 11.26 -10.66 -3.67
CA ILE A 146 12.12 -10.36 -4.83
C ILE A 146 11.41 -9.43 -5.81
N GLU A 147 10.14 -9.72 -6.13
CA GLU A 147 9.39 -8.91 -7.10
C GLU A 147 8.99 -7.55 -6.53
N ILE A 148 8.66 -7.46 -5.24
CA ILE A 148 8.43 -6.16 -4.58
C ILE A 148 9.68 -5.30 -4.62
N ASN A 149 10.87 -5.84 -4.31
CA ASN A 149 12.11 -5.07 -4.39
C ASN A 149 12.42 -4.64 -5.84
N ARG A 150 12.14 -5.48 -6.84
CA ARG A 150 12.26 -5.10 -8.26
C ARG A 150 11.34 -3.92 -8.61
N LEU A 151 10.10 -3.96 -8.14
CA LEU A 151 9.10 -2.91 -8.37
C LEU A 151 9.43 -1.62 -7.64
N GLU A 152 9.93 -1.69 -6.41
CA GLU A 152 10.44 -0.55 -5.66
C GLU A 152 11.52 0.18 -6.48
N ASN A 153 12.52 -0.53 -6.98
CA ASN A 153 13.56 0.05 -7.82
C ASN A 153 13.02 0.74 -9.10
N ASP A 154 11.90 0.28 -9.64
CA ASP A 154 11.24 0.91 -10.78
C ASP A 154 10.48 2.19 -10.35
N GLY A 155 9.77 2.16 -9.23
CA GLY A 155 9.11 3.34 -8.65
C GLY A 155 10.11 4.43 -8.27
N ASP A 156 11.18 4.03 -7.60
CA ASP A 156 12.30 4.84 -7.15
C ASP A 156 13.06 5.50 -8.33
N ARG A 157 13.07 4.85 -9.51
CA ARG A 157 13.54 5.45 -10.77
C ARG A 157 12.56 6.51 -11.29
N ALA A 158 11.27 6.21 -11.32
CA ALA A 158 10.23 7.13 -11.79
C ALA A 158 10.17 8.39 -10.92
N TYR A 159 10.25 8.25 -9.59
CA TYR A 159 10.36 9.35 -8.64
C TYR A 159 11.53 10.29 -8.95
N ARG A 160 12.74 9.74 -9.11
CA ARG A 160 13.94 10.54 -9.44
C ARG A 160 13.80 11.26 -10.77
N MET A 161 13.22 10.61 -11.78
CA MET A 161 12.95 11.25 -13.07
C MET A 161 11.94 12.39 -12.95
N LEU A 162 10.90 12.20 -12.13
CA LEU A 162 9.94 13.27 -11.87
C LEU A 162 10.60 14.46 -11.17
N LEU A 163 11.46 14.24 -10.18
CA LEU A 163 12.19 15.33 -9.53
C LEU A 163 13.04 16.11 -10.54
N VAL A 164 13.78 15.44 -11.44
CA VAL A 164 14.53 16.13 -12.50
C VAL A 164 13.62 17.02 -13.34
N ARG A 165 12.42 16.53 -13.67
CA ARG A 165 11.44 17.27 -14.46
C ARG A 165 10.84 18.45 -13.70
N LEU A 166 10.41 18.26 -12.45
CA LEU A 166 9.83 19.31 -11.60
C LEU A 166 10.81 20.47 -11.40
N PHE A 167 12.09 20.19 -11.22
CA PHE A 167 13.12 21.21 -11.01
C PHE A 167 13.79 21.73 -12.31
N SER A 168 13.28 21.35 -13.49
CA SER A 168 13.83 21.77 -14.79
C SER A 168 13.49 23.21 -15.19
N GLY A 169 12.50 23.82 -14.53
CA GLY A 169 11.92 25.11 -14.91
C GLY A 169 10.69 25.01 -15.83
N GLU A 170 10.18 23.80 -16.09
CA GLU A 170 8.94 23.55 -16.85
C GLU A 170 7.69 24.13 -16.15
N TYR A 171 7.67 24.14 -14.81
CA TYR A 171 6.53 24.55 -14.00
C TYR A 171 6.87 25.75 -13.11
N ASP A 172 5.86 26.52 -12.71
CA ASP A 172 6.04 27.54 -11.67
C ASP A 172 6.27 26.91 -10.29
N ALA A 173 6.89 27.65 -9.37
CA ALA A 173 7.32 27.14 -8.08
C ALA A 173 6.19 26.57 -7.21
N LEU A 174 4.97 27.12 -7.30
CA LEU A 174 3.84 26.62 -6.52
C LEU A 174 3.35 25.29 -7.08
N THR A 175 3.29 25.17 -8.40
CA THR A 175 2.96 23.93 -9.09
C THR A 175 4.00 22.83 -8.79
N VAL A 176 5.29 23.18 -8.75
CA VAL A 176 6.36 22.26 -8.32
C VAL A 176 6.13 21.77 -6.90
N LEU A 177 5.87 22.68 -5.95
CA LEU A 177 5.65 22.32 -4.55
C LEU A 177 4.48 21.33 -4.39
N LYS A 178 3.34 21.64 -5.02
CA LYS A 178 2.14 20.79 -4.98
C LYS A 178 2.39 19.40 -5.55
N MET A 179 3.02 19.32 -6.72
CA MET A 179 3.30 18.02 -7.35
C MET A 179 4.35 17.23 -6.56
N LYS A 180 5.32 17.91 -5.95
CA LYS A 180 6.34 17.25 -5.14
C LYS A 180 5.71 16.52 -3.95
N GLU A 181 4.85 17.19 -3.19
CA GLU A 181 4.23 16.56 -2.02
C GLU A 181 3.33 15.38 -2.39
N VAL A 182 2.60 15.44 -3.51
CA VAL A 182 1.84 14.28 -4.01
C VAL A 182 2.77 13.11 -4.35
N VAL A 183 3.88 13.36 -5.06
CA VAL A 183 4.77 12.26 -5.45
C VAL A 183 5.57 11.71 -4.26
N ASP A 184 5.87 12.54 -3.26
CA ASP A 184 6.51 12.06 -2.03
C ASP A 184 5.61 11.04 -1.32
N GLU A 185 4.29 11.25 -1.27
CA GLU A 185 3.36 10.25 -0.71
C GLU A 185 3.27 8.98 -1.58
N LEU A 186 3.31 9.11 -2.91
CA LEU A 186 3.32 7.94 -3.81
C LEU A 186 4.61 7.10 -3.67
N GLU A 187 5.75 7.76 -3.45
CA GLU A 187 7.03 7.08 -3.17
C GLU A 187 7.01 6.44 -1.78
N ALA A 188 6.51 7.14 -0.76
CA ALA A 188 6.35 6.56 0.58
C ALA A 188 5.44 5.31 0.59
N ALA A 189 4.37 5.30 -0.22
CA ALA A 189 3.55 4.09 -0.40
C ALA A 189 4.34 2.93 -1.04
N CYS A 190 5.23 3.23 -1.99
CA CYS A 190 6.07 2.25 -2.67
C CYS A 190 7.08 1.62 -1.71
N ASP A 191 7.71 2.45 -0.87
CA ASP A 191 8.62 2.02 0.19
C ASP A 191 7.89 1.21 1.27
N ALA A 192 6.67 1.63 1.65
CA ALA A 192 5.85 0.90 2.61
C ALA A 192 5.51 -0.52 2.12
N PHE A 193 5.27 -0.73 0.82
CA PHE A 193 5.15 -2.08 0.25
C PHE A 193 6.42 -2.90 0.42
N GLU A 194 7.60 -2.30 0.23
CA GLU A 194 8.88 -2.98 0.48
C GLU A 194 9.02 -3.38 1.95
N HIS A 195 8.61 -2.50 2.88
CA HIS A 195 8.63 -2.79 4.31
C HIS A 195 7.72 -3.99 4.67
N VAL A 196 6.53 -4.07 4.08
CA VAL A 196 5.64 -5.24 4.19
C VAL A 196 6.35 -6.51 3.71
N ALA A 197 6.99 -6.46 2.54
CA ALA A 197 7.68 -7.60 1.97
C ALA A 197 8.86 -8.08 2.84
N ASN A 198 9.65 -7.15 3.37
CA ASN A 198 10.78 -7.43 4.27
C ASN A 198 10.30 -8.06 5.59
N THR A 199 9.16 -7.61 6.12
CA THR A 199 8.54 -8.22 7.30
C THR A 199 8.06 -9.65 7.00
N VAL A 200 7.44 -9.88 5.84
CA VAL A 200 7.03 -11.22 5.40
C VAL A 200 8.23 -12.16 5.24
N GLU A 201 9.34 -11.69 4.63
CA GLU A 201 10.59 -12.45 4.54
C GLU A 201 11.11 -12.81 5.94
N THR A 202 11.15 -11.84 6.84
CA THR A 202 11.61 -12.03 8.23
C THR A 202 10.78 -13.09 8.95
N ILE A 203 9.45 -13.03 8.84
CA ILE A 203 8.54 -14.03 9.43
C ILE A 203 8.82 -15.41 8.83
N ALA A 204 8.91 -15.51 7.51
CA ALA A 204 9.16 -16.79 6.83
C ALA A 204 10.48 -17.43 7.26
N VAL A 205 11.55 -16.63 7.45
CA VAL A 205 12.86 -17.11 7.93
C VAL A 205 12.79 -17.57 9.39
N LYS A 206 12.05 -16.88 10.27
CA LYS A 206 11.88 -17.27 11.68
C LYS A 206 11.12 -18.59 11.83
N GLU A 207 10.15 -18.85 10.95
CA GLU A 207 9.26 -20.03 10.99
C GLU A 207 9.78 -21.22 10.14
N SER A 208 10.97 -21.10 9.54
CA SER A 208 11.62 -22.14 8.72
C SER A 208 12.38 -23.20 9.51
#